data_AF-A0A2P4WW15-F1
#
_entry.id   AF-A0A2P4WW15-F1
#
_cell.length_a   1.000
_cell.length_b   1.000
_cell.length_c   1.000
_cell.angle_alpha   90.00
_cell.angle_beta   90.00
_cell.angle_gamma   90.00
#
_symmetry.space_group_name_H-M   'P 1'
#
loop_
_entity.id
_entity.type
_entity.pdbx_description
1 polymer ?
#
loop_
_entity_poly.entity_id
_entity_poly.type
_entity_poly.pdbx_seq_one_letter_code
_entity_poly.pdbx_strand_id
1 'polypeptide(L)'
;MAVTTVSAASNSTVSHNLNGWYPCSEYTFSDAGSANGHDAQCAVYSAPLCYPGICETPEGVNPEVDVFVKRLPATAGNPDTASNVWLLEGGPGFPSTGYMKTLHSQLEGAVNVYTMDHRGTGRSTLLDCVAAQVTTTGSPFGAEIDPSEVPACAEDLQFKYGDLASFSVTTAATDLATFISKYTNGKSTIVYGVSYGTMFAERLIHLDPPEVTGYVLDGVATTSGAPANEFFYGSNWDINFGEVGDAFLALCDRDSNCKTRFEPTGLNNTLQSLIDRFDNDPNSTCAALVNDTQGLGIPSPSLALRSVLGIALMDSYLRTLIPPVVYRLQRCSPEDLDVLTQFFSSVVANDQAKTQDSAYESTLLYNLIVYSEMWQSPLPSMAEMMARITGAKMSSGGGIYEVGPQYCSFSKEKSKSCDEFNVGNYDTNGIVYKRDQYWNKTATIPNHVSVLLMSGKLDPQTPNKYAESLLNTLNGENKELIVFDYASHGTIMTTQMVAGDPMSETCGMKVFASYVRNGGDLARTDKSCIDEMPAFNLTTPDFYLTDFLGTDDAYDGVFNSSLFSSS
;
A
#
# COMPACT_ATOMS: atom_id res chain seq x y z
N MET A 1 -9.38 15.50 -71.75
CA MET A 1 -9.71 14.13 -71.30
C MET A 1 -8.65 13.73 -70.30
N ALA A 2 -9.12 13.29 -69.13
CA ALA A 2 -8.32 12.91 -67.97
C ALA A 2 -7.43 11.68 -68.22
N VAL A 3 -6.32 11.58 -67.49
CA VAL A 3 -6.02 10.39 -66.69
C VAL A 3 -5.32 10.85 -65.41
N THR A 4 -6.07 10.88 -64.31
CA THR A 4 -5.58 10.92 -62.94
C THR A 4 -5.11 9.52 -62.56
N THR A 5 -3.85 9.36 -62.19
CA THR A 5 -3.34 8.15 -61.54
C THR A 5 -3.58 8.24 -60.04
N VAL A 6 -4.51 7.41 -59.57
CA VAL A 6 -4.78 7.18 -58.15
C VAL A 6 -3.69 6.26 -57.60
N SER A 7 -2.82 6.78 -56.72
CA SER A 7 -1.98 5.93 -55.88
C SER A 7 -2.81 5.49 -54.68
N ALA A 8 -3.07 4.19 -54.59
CA ALA A 8 -3.70 3.57 -53.44
C ALA A 8 -2.71 3.63 -52.26
N ALA A 9 -3.00 4.50 -51.29
CA ALA A 9 -2.37 4.42 -49.97
C ALA A 9 -2.94 3.21 -49.25
N SER A 10 -2.07 2.25 -48.95
CA SER A 10 -2.35 1.12 -48.07
C SER A 10 -2.72 1.65 -46.67
N ASN A 11 -3.94 1.36 -46.24
CA ASN A 11 -4.39 1.56 -44.86
C ASN A 11 -3.64 0.58 -43.94
N SER A 12 -2.69 1.11 -43.16
CA SER A 12 -2.20 0.48 -41.94
C SER A 12 -1.83 1.58 -40.94
N THR A 13 -2.81 2.12 -40.22
CA THR A 13 -2.56 2.94 -39.03
C THR A 13 -2.14 2.01 -37.90
N VAL A 14 -0.85 1.66 -37.87
CA VAL A 14 -0.21 1.14 -36.65
C VAL A 14 -0.27 2.30 -35.65
N SER A 15 -0.94 2.09 -34.51
CA SER A 15 -0.97 3.09 -33.43
C SER A 15 0.46 3.38 -32.97
N HIS A 16 0.95 4.61 -33.17
CA HIS A 16 2.32 5.03 -32.89
C HIS A 16 2.64 5.19 -31.39
N ASN A 17 1.68 4.93 -30.50
CA ASN A 17 1.81 5.27 -29.08
C ASN A 17 2.17 4.06 -28.19
N LEU A 18 2.18 2.83 -28.71
CA LEU A 18 2.72 1.66 -28.00
C LEU A 18 4.01 1.23 -28.69
N ASN A 19 5.11 1.17 -27.94
CA ASN A 19 6.42 0.85 -28.53
C ASN A 19 6.60 -0.63 -28.96
N GLY A 20 5.60 -1.48 -28.67
CA GLY A 20 5.59 -2.91 -28.98
C GLY A 20 5.68 -3.80 -27.73
N TRP A 21 5.29 -5.06 -27.86
CA TRP A 21 5.44 -6.06 -26.80
C TRP A 21 6.79 -6.78 -26.96
N TYR A 22 7.66 -6.64 -25.96
CA TYR A 22 8.99 -7.25 -25.91
C TYR A 22 9.05 -8.35 -24.86
N PRO A 23 9.68 -9.50 -25.14
CA PRO A 23 9.92 -10.51 -24.10
C PRO A 23 10.70 -9.91 -22.93
N CYS A 24 10.26 -10.17 -21.71
CA CYS A 24 10.90 -9.71 -20.48
C CYS A 24 10.80 -10.77 -19.38
N SER A 25 11.56 -10.60 -18.30
CA SER A 25 11.55 -11.53 -17.16
C SER A 25 10.21 -11.48 -16.40
N GLU A 26 9.75 -12.62 -15.89
CA GLU A 26 8.57 -12.70 -14.98
C GLU A 26 8.78 -11.89 -13.70
N TYR A 27 10.00 -11.89 -13.18
CA TYR A 27 10.43 -11.05 -12.06
C TYR A 27 11.21 -9.85 -12.61
N THR A 28 10.81 -8.64 -12.24
CA THR A 28 11.55 -7.43 -12.62
C THR A 28 12.91 -7.39 -11.91
N PHE A 29 12.92 -7.81 -10.65
CA PHE A 29 14.06 -7.72 -9.74
C PHE A 29 14.50 -9.10 -9.29
N SER A 30 15.80 -9.26 -9.05
CA SER A 30 16.43 -10.58 -8.82
C SER A 30 16.26 -11.11 -7.40
N ASP A 31 16.05 -10.21 -6.44
CA ASP A 31 15.69 -10.51 -5.06
C ASP A 31 14.24 -10.97 -4.91
N ALA A 32 13.34 -10.55 -5.81
CA ALA A 32 11.97 -11.06 -5.90
C ALA A 32 11.87 -12.47 -6.49
N GLY A 33 12.93 -12.95 -7.15
CA GLY A 33 13.01 -14.27 -7.74
C GLY A 33 13.92 -14.34 -8.97
N SER A 34 14.19 -15.56 -9.43
CA SER A 34 14.91 -15.80 -10.68
C SER A 34 13.97 -16.33 -11.75
N ALA A 35 14.12 -15.84 -12.97
CA ALA A 35 13.44 -16.37 -14.15
C ALA A 35 14.45 -17.12 -15.02
N ASN A 36 14.13 -18.35 -15.39
CA ASN A 36 14.92 -19.14 -16.35
C ASN A 36 14.48 -18.87 -17.81
N GLY A 37 13.50 -17.99 -18.04
CA GLY A 37 12.88 -17.70 -19.33
C GLY A 37 12.28 -16.28 -19.43
N HIS A 38 11.78 -15.94 -20.62
CA HIS A 38 11.13 -14.65 -20.94
C HIS A 38 9.62 -14.86 -21.19
N ASP A 39 8.93 -15.42 -20.20
CA ASP A 39 7.51 -15.79 -20.31
C ASP A 39 6.56 -14.58 -20.14
N ALA A 40 7.10 -13.43 -19.71
CA ALA A 40 6.40 -12.16 -19.69
C ALA A 40 6.68 -11.31 -20.93
N GLN A 41 5.82 -10.34 -21.18
CA GLN A 41 5.99 -9.31 -22.19
C GLN A 41 5.83 -7.92 -21.58
N CYS A 42 6.71 -7.00 -21.95
CA CYS A 42 6.74 -5.64 -21.44
C CYS A 42 6.61 -4.65 -22.60
N ALA A 43 6.00 -3.50 -22.33
CA ALA A 43 5.81 -2.42 -23.28
C ALA A 43 5.87 -1.06 -22.58
N VAL A 44 6.08 -0.02 -23.36
CA VAL A 44 5.91 1.38 -22.95
C VAL A 44 4.84 2.01 -23.81
N TYR A 45 3.80 2.52 -23.15
CA TYR A 45 2.73 3.30 -23.73
C TYR A 45 3.08 4.78 -23.56
N SER A 46 3.29 5.49 -24.67
CA SER A 46 3.37 6.95 -24.69
C SER A 46 1.95 7.53 -24.56
N ALA A 47 1.61 7.93 -23.35
CA ALA A 47 0.35 8.53 -22.98
C ALA A 47 0.42 10.06 -23.10
N PRO A 48 -0.70 10.76 -23.37
CA PRO A 48 -0.75 12.20 -23.18
C PRO A 48 -0.39 12.58 -21.73
N LEU A 49 0.41 13.64 -21.56
CA LEU A 49 0.68 14.22 -20.25
C LEU A 49 -0.62 14.66 -19.58
N CYS A 50 -1.48 15.34 -20.34
CA CYS A 50 -2.80 15.78 -19.90
C CYS A 50 -3.91 15.23 -20.81
N TYR A 51 -4.95 14.65 -20.21
CA TYR A 51 -6.17 14.31 -20.94
C TYR A 51 -7.18 15.47 -20.91
N PRO A 52 -7.99 15.64 -21.98
CA PRO A 52 -9.02 16.67 -22.03
C PRO A 52 -9.97 16.61 -20.84
N GLY A 53 -10.23 17.75 -20.22
CA GLY A 53 -11.12 17.87 -19.05
C GLY A 53 -10.45 17.60 -17.70
N ILE A 54 -9.17 17.17 -17.69
CA ILE A 54 -8.38 17.02 -16.46
C ILE A 54 -7.39 18.19 -16.32
N CYS A 55 -6.52 18.38 -17.31
CA CYS A 55 -5.55 19.47 -17.35
C CYS A 55 -5.18 19.85 -18.80
N GLU A 56 -4.37 20.89 -18.96
CA GLU A 56 -3.82 21.32 -20.25
C GLU A 56 -2.28 21.28 -20.21
N THR A 57 -1.66 20.72 -21.25
CA THR A 57 -0.21 20.74 -21.40
C THR A 57 0.25 22.16 -21.76
N PRO A 58 1.11 22.80 -20.94
CA PRO A 58 1.64 24.13 -21.27
C PRO A 58 2.50 24.13 -22.55
N GLU A 59 2.62 25.29 -23.19
CA GLU A 59 3.54 25.46 -24.32
C GLU A 59 5.00 25.23 -23.86
N GLY A 60 5.75 24.42 -24.62
CA GLY A 60 7.15 24.10 -24.31
C GLY A 60 7.37 22.93 -23.33
N VAL A 61 6.30 22.40 -22.74
CA VAL A 61 6.33 21.16 -21.94
C VAL A 61 6.17 19.94 -22.84
N ASN A 62 6.83 18.82 -22.51
CA ASN A 62 6.66 17.57 -23.24
C ASN A 62 5.19 17.12 -23.18
N PRO A 63 4.49 16.96 -24.32
CA PRO A 63 3.07 16.60 -24.31
C PRO A 63 2.79 15.13 -23.97
N GLU A 64 3.82 14.31 -23.82
CA GLU A 64 3.70 12.88 -23.58
C GLU A 64 4.45 12.43 -22.32
N VAL A 65 3.97 11.34 -21.73
CA VAL A 65 4.57 10.65 -20.59
C VAL A 65 4.63 9.15 -20.88
N ASP A 66 5.77 8.54 -20.58
CA ASP A 66 5.93 7.09 -20.74
C ASP A 66 5.26 6.36 -19.58
N VAL A 67 4.44 5.36 -19.92
CA VAL A 67 3.75 4.46 -18.99
C VAL A 67 4.18 3.02 -19.27
N PHE A 68 4.82 2.39 -18.28
CA PHE A 68 5.25 1.00 -18.34
C PHE A 68 4.08 0.04 -18.11
N VAL A 69 4.00 -0.99 -18.96
CA VAL A 69 3.01 -2.06 -18.86
C VAL A 69 3.69 -3.41 -19.02
N LYS A 70 3.26 -4.39 -18.23
CA LYS A 70 3.72 -5.77 -18.30
C LYS A 70 2.54 -6.73 -18.39
N ARG A 71 2.72 -7.85 -19.10
CA ARG A 71 1.74 -8.94 -19.15
C ARG A 71 2.38 -10.33 -19.11
N LEU A 72 1.66 -11.27 -18.53
CA LEU A 72 1.83 -12.72 -18.72
C LEU A 72 0.69 -13.20 -19.64
N PRO A 73 0.97 -13.54 -20.90
CA PRO A 73 -0.05 -14.07 -21.81
C PRO A 73 -0.61 -15.40 -21.33
N ALA A 74 -1.86 -15.72 -21.69
CA ALA A 74 -2.42 -17.04 -21.47
C ALA A 74 -1.57 -18.12 -22.16
N THR A 75 -1.30 -19.22 -21.47
CA THR A 75 -0.48 -20.35 -21.98
C THR A 75 -1.30 -21.61 -22.23
N ALA A 76 -2.44 -21.78 -21.55
CA ALA A 76 -3.35 -22.91 -21.78
C ALA A 76 -4.23 -22.75 -23.03
N GLY A 77 -4.40 -21.53 -23.53
CA GLY A 77 -5.25 -21.19 -24.67
C GLY A 77 -4.65 -20.11 -25.57
N ASN A 78 -5.48 -19.46 -26.40
CA ASN A 78 -5.02 -18.36 -27.25
C ASN A 78 -5.14 -17.01 -26.49
N PRO A 79 -4.02 -16.29 -26.25
CA PRO A 79 -4.01 -14.95 -25.64
C PRO A 79 -4.97 -13.95 -26.28
N ASP A 80 -5.24 -14.05 -27.59
CA ASP A 80 -6.14 -13.12 -28.31
C ASP A 80 -7.62 -13.33 -27.96
N THR A 81 -7.94 -14.44 -27.30
CA THR A 81 -9.31 -14.82 -26.95
C THR A 81 -9.53 -15.04 -25.46
N ALA A 82 -8.46 -15.13 -24.67
CA ALA A 82 -8.51 -15.29 -23.24
C ALA A 82 -9.06 -14.04 -22.54
N SER A 83 -9.68 -14.21 -21.37
CA SER A 83 -10.01 -13.08 -20.49
C SER A 83 -8.74 -12.44 -19.93
N ASN A 84 -8.88 -11.21 -19.43
CA ASN A 84 -7.78 -10.42 -18.89
C ASN A 84 -7.99 -10.15 -17.40
N VAL A 85 -6.90 -10.09 -16.65
CA VAL A 85 -6.88 -9.58 -15.29
C VAL A 85 -5.81 -8.51 -15.18
N TRP A 86 -6.12 -7.36 -14.56
CA TRP A 86 -5.16 -6.32 -14.23
C TRP A 86 -4.90 -6.31 -12.73
N LEU A 87 -3.63 -6.24 -12.34
CA LEU A 87 -3.21 -6.06 -10.95
C LEU A 87 -2.67 -4.64 -10.79
N LEU A 88 -3.28 -3.86 -9.90
CA LEU A 88 -2.90 -2.50 -9.56
C LEU A 88 -2.29 -2.49 -8.16
N GLU A 89 -1.03 -2.05 -8.10
CA GLU A 89 -0.26 -2.01 -6.86
C GLU A 89 -0.71 -0.88 -5.93
N GLY A 90 -0.40 -1.05 -4.65
CA GLY A 90 -0.64 -0.08 -3.59
C GLY A 90 0.43 1.03 -3.50
N GLY A 91 0.67 1.48 -2.27
CA GLY A 91 1.51 2.64 -1.97
C GLY A 91 0.65 3.84 -1.56
N PRO A 92 0.37 4.84 -2.43
CA PRO A 92 0.79 5.03 -3.82
C PRO A 92 2.31 5.12 -4.01
N GLY A 93 2.78 5.20 -5.25
CA GLY A 93 4.21 5.44 -5.50
C GLY A 93 5.08 4.19 -5.50
N PHE A 94 4.54 3.00 -5.23
CA PHE A 94 5.27 1.75 -5.45
C PHE A 94 5.21 1.29 -6.91
N PRO A 95 6.30 0.71 -7.44
CA PRO A 95 6.28 0.06 -8.75
C PRO A 95 5.43 -1.22 -8.69
N SER A 96 4.81 -1.59 -9.80
CA SER A 96 4.13 -2.88 -9.93
C SER A 96 5.12 -4.04 -9.83
N THR A 97 5.11 -4.75 -8.71
CA THR A 97 6.09 -5.80 -8.39
C THR A 97 5.49 -7.16 -8.02
N GLY A 98 4.18 -7.27 -7.78
CA GLY A 98 3.61 -8.47 -7.14
C GLY A 98 2.68 -9.38 -7.97
N TYR A 99 2.64 -10.65 -7.55
CA TYR A 99 1.57 -11.66 -7.72
C TYR A 99 1.08 -12.07 -9.12
N MET A 100 1.54 -11.44 -10.19
CA MET A 100 1.14 -11.83 -11.55
C MET A 100 1.36 -13.32 -11.81
N LYS A 101 2.54 -13.83 -11.45
CA LYS A 101 2.93 -15.22 -11.64
C LYS A 101 2.13 -16.17 -10.75
N THR A 102 1.94 -15.82 -9.48
CA THR A 102 1.15 -16.61 -8.53
C THR A 102 -0.28 -16.76 -9.05
N LEU A 103 -0.91 -15.66 -9.47
CA LEU A 103 -2.26 -15.69 -10.04
C LEU A 103 -2.32 -16.46 -11.36
N HIS A 104 -1.38 -16.20 -12.28
CA HIS A 104 -1.33 -16.88 -13.57
C HIS A 104 -1.19 -18.40 -13.40
N SER A 105 -0.31 -18.84 -12.49
CA SER A 105 -0.16 -20.26 -12.12
C SER A 105 -1.41 -20.81 -11.46
N GLN A 106 -2.02 -20.07 -10.52
CA GLN A 106 -3.26 -20.47 -9.85
C GLN A 106 -4.43 -20.60 -10.82
N LEU A 107 -4.43 -19.84 -11.92
CA LEU A 107 -5.40 -19.92 -13.01
C LEU A 107 -4.96 -20.86 -14.13
N GLU A 108 -3.91 -21.66 -13.90
CA GLU A 108 -3.42 -22.67 -14.83
C GLU A 108 -3.06 -22.08 -16.21
N GLY A 109 -2.63 -20.81 -16.24
CA GLY A 109 -2.32 -20.07 -17.46
C GLY A 109 -3.52 -19.81 -18.38
N ALA A 110 -4.75 -19.85 -17.87
CA ALA A 110 -5.96 -19.70 -18.67
C ALA A 110 -6.29 -18.25 -19.09
N VAL A 111 -5.70 -17.26 -18.40
CA VAL A 111 -5.99 -15.83 -18.61
C VAL A 111 -4.72 -15.05 -18.92
N ASN A 112 -4.88 -13.89 -19.56
CA ASN A 112 -3.81 -12.90 -19.62
C ASN A 112 -3.78 -12.13 -18.29
N VAL A 113 -2.62 -12.02 -17.66
CA VAL A 113 -2.45 -11.19 -16.45
C VAL A 113 -1.62 -9.97 -16.81
N TYR A 114 -2.11 -8.78 -16.48
CA TYR A 114 -1.51 -7.48 -16.78
C TYR A 114 -1.19 -6.73 -15.49
N THR A 115 -0.22 -5.83 -15.57
CA THR A 115 0.00 -4.77 -14.58
C THR A 115 0.58 -3.55 -15.27
N MET A 116 0.51 -2.40 -14.60
CA MET A 116 1.15 -1.16 -15.01
C MET A 116 1.69 -0.42 -13.82
N ASP A 117 2.79 0.32 -14.03
CA ASP A 117 3.21 1.33 -13.07
C ASP A 117 2.33 2.56 -13.24
N HIS A 118 1.81 3.09 -12.14
CA HIS A 118 1.13 4.39 -12.17
C HIS A 118 2.10 5.44 -12.74
N ARG A 119 1.62 6.36 -13.57
CA ARG A 119 2.44 7.48 -14.05
C ARG A 119 3.08 8.22 -12.87
N GLY A 120 4.38 8.49 -12.94
CA GLY A 120 5.14 9.09 -11.83
C GLY A 120 5.79 8.09 -10.88
N THR A 121 5.57 6.79 -11.02
CA THR A 121 6.28 5.76 -10.24
C THR A 121 6.90 4.71 -11.16
N GLY A 122 7.87 3.97 -10.62
CA GLY A 122 8.46 2.83 -11.25
C GLY A 122 9.16 3.20 -12.54
N ARG A 123 8.78 2.49 -13.59
CA ARG A 123 9.27 2.65 -14.95
C ARG A 123 8.38 3.60 -15.77
N SER A 124 7.29 4.13 -15.18
CA SER A 124 6.36 5.06 -15.81
C SER A 124 6.75 6.52 -15.54
N THR A 125 7.83 7.00 -16.14
CA THR A 125 8.33 8.38 -15.96
C THR A 125 8.34 8.81 -14.48
N LEU A 126 9.31 8.32 -13.72
CA LEU A 126 9.43 8.58 -12.29
C LEU A 126 9.28 10.08 -11.98
N LEU A 127 8.33 10.42 -11.10
CA LEU A 127 8.10 11.80 -10.67
C LEU A 127 9.20 12.17 -9.68
N ASP A 128 10.04 13.11 -10.09
CA ASP A 128 11.21 13.52 -9.33
C ASP A 128 11.55 15.00 -9.60
N CYS A 129 12.13 15.64 -8.58
CA CYS A 129 12.67 16.99 -8.59
C CYS A 129 14.18 16.97 -8.82
N VAL A 130 14.58 16.49 -10.00
CA VAL A 130 15.99 16.20 -10.36
C VAL A 130 16.90 17.41 -10.11
N ALA A 131 16.46 18.63 -10.44
CA ALA A 131 17.29 19.81 -10.29
C ALA A 131 17.44 20.23 -8.83
N ALA A 132 16.41 19.99 -8.01
CA ALA A 132 16.42 20.30 -6.58
C ALA A 132 16.98 19.14 -5.73
N GLN A 133 17.19 17.95 -6.30
CA GLN A 133 17.83 16.77 -5.68
C GLN A 133 17.13 16.25 -4.41
N VAL A 134 15.83 16.51 -4.28
CA VAL A 134 15.03 16.38 -3.04
C VAL A 134 14.79 14.94 -2.58
N THR A 135 14.96 13.96 -3.47
CA THR A 135 14.78 12.52 -3.19
C THR A 135 16.11 11.76 -3.20
N THR A 136 17.23 12.47 -3.28
CA THR A 136 18.56 11.85 -3.37
C THR A 136 19.12 11.59 -1.98
N THR A 137 20.01 10.59 -1.85
CA THR A 137 20.67 10.28 -0.56
C THR A 137 21.51 11.43 0.03
N GLY A 138 21.71 12.53 -0.72
CA GLY A 138 22.37 13.74 -0.24
C GLY A 138 21.43 14.80 0.34
N SER A 139 20.11 14.62 0.24
CA SER A 139 19.11 15.49 0.86
C SER A 139 19.15 15.36 2.40
N PRO A 140 18.75 16.41 3.17
CA PRO A 140 18.66 16.37 4.63
C PRO A 140 17.93 15.15 5.20
N PHE A 141 16.87 14.67 4.54
CA PHE A 141 16.10 13.49 4.95
C PHE A 141 16.26 12.30 3.98
N GLY A 142 17.30 12.32 3.15
CA GLY A 142 17.59 11.25 2.20
C GLY A 142 16.53 11.16 1.10
N ALA A 143 15.84 10.02 0.99
CA ALA A 143 14.76 9.85 0.01
C ALA A 143 13.43 10.47 0.46
N GLU A 144 13.30 10.81 1.75
CA GLU A 144 12.18 11.57 2.28
C GLU A 144 12.39 13.07 2.04
N ILE A 145 11.28 13.81 1.97
CA ILE A 145 11.28 15.20 1.51
C ILE A 145 11.25 16.16 2.70
N ASP A 146 12.30 16.95 2.90
CA ASP A 146 12.31 18.00 3.93
C ASP A 146 11.41 19.18 3.50
N PRO A 147 10.57 19.75 4.39
CA PRO A 147 9.71 20.88 4.05
C PRO A 147 10.44 22.10 3.45
N SER A 148 11.72 22.28 3.75
CA SER A 148 12.58 23.35 3.22
C SER A 148 13.02 23.14 1.76
N GLU A 149 12.95 21.91 1.25
CA GLU A 149 13.29 21.56 -0.13
C GLU A 149 12.09 21.74 -1.09
N VAL A 150 10.87 21.76 -0.53
CA VAL A 150 9.61 21.85 -1.26
C VAL A 150 9.51 23.05 -2.19
N PRO A 151 9.93 24.29 -1.83
CA PRO A 151 9.82 25.43 -2.73
C PRO A 151 10.60 25.23 -4.04
N ALA A 152 11.84 24.73 -3.96
CA ALA A 152 12.67 24.46 -5.14
C ALA A 152 12.13 23.28 -5.96
N CYS A 153 11.62 22.25 -5.28
CA CYS A 153 10.94 21.12 -5.93
C CYS A 153 9.69 21.58 -6.71
N ALA A 154 8.87 22.44 -6.11
CA ALA A 154 7.68 23.00 -6.74
C ALA A 154 8.02 23.82 -7.99
N GLU A 155 9.11 24.59 -7.97
CA GLU A 155 9.64 25.29 -9.15
C GLU A 155 10.04 24.32 -10.27
N ASP A 156 10.80 23.28 -9.95
CA ASP A 156 11.25 22.27 -10.91
C ASP A 156 10.05 21.55 -11.57
N LEU A 157 9.09 21.10 -10.76
CA LEU A 157 7.87 20.43 -11.24
C LEU A 157 6.98 21.35 -12.09
N GLN A 158 6.79 22.59 -11.67
CA GLN A 158 5.99 23.58 -12.41
C GLN A 158 6.62 23.87 -13.78
N PHE A 159 7.95 23.92 -13.85
CA PHE A 159 8.67 24.09 -15.13
C PHE A 159 8.55 22.85 -16.01
N LYS A 160 8.70 21.65 -15.42
CA LYS A 160 8.77 20.39 -16.16
C LYS A 160 7.41 19.88 -16.65
N TYR A 161 6.35 20.05 -15.86
CA TYR A 161 5.05 19.44 -16.11
C TYR A 161 3.88 20.43 -16.11
N GLY A 162 4.04 21.59 -15.48
CA GLY A 162 2.94 22.52 -15.31
C GLY A 162 1.96 22.06 -14.24
N ASP A 163 0.74 21.72 -14.65
CA ASP A 163 -0.31 21.24 -13.74
C ASP A 163 -0.05 19.77 -13.34
N LEU A 164 0.07 19.54 -12.03
CA LEU A 164 0.33 18.21 -11.47
C LEU A 164 -0.90 17.29 -11.46
N ALA A 165 -2.07 17.79 -11.89
CA ALA A 165 -3.19 16.92 -12.24
C ALA A 165 -2.81 15.91 -13.34
N SER A 166 -1.76 16.19 -14.12
CA SER A 166 -1.11 15.24 -15.05
C SER A 166 -0.64 13.94 -14.38
N PHE A 167 -0.42 13.92 -13.06
CA PHE A 167 -0.06 12.73 -12.27
C PHE A 167 -1.18 12.30 -11.30
N SER A 168 -2.39 12.83 -11.44
CA SER A 168 -3.53 12.46 -10.59
C SER A 168 -4.02 11.03 -10.79
N VAL A 169 -4.78 10.53 -9.81
CA VAL A 169 -5.45 9.22 -9.89
C VAL A 169 -6.37 9.12 -11.11
N THR A 170 -7.07 10.20 -11.46
CA THR A 170 -7.94 10.23 -12.66
C THR A 170 -7.15 10.10 -13.94
N THR A 171 -6.01 10.79 -14.04
CA THR A 171 -5.18 10.73 -15.24
C THR A 171 -4.60 9.33 -15.43
N ALA A 172 -4.13 8.70 -14.36
CA ALA A 172 -3.70 7.31 -14.40
C ALA A 172 -4.84 6.33 -14.71
N ALA A 173 -6.05 6.54 -14.18
CA ALA A 173 -7.24 5.74 -14.52
C ALA A 173 -7.61 5.89 -15.99
N THR A 174 -7.41 7.08 -16.55
CA THR A 174 -7.63 7.35 -17.97
C THR A 174 -6.58 6.64 -18.85
N ASP A 175 -5.33 6.51 -18.39
CA ASP A 175 -4.34 5.66 -19.06
C ASP A 175 -4.78 4.21 -19.11
N LEU A 176 -5.16 3.67 -17.95
CA LEU A 176 -5.59 2.29 -17.82
C LEU A 176 -6.81 2.00 -18.70
N ALA A 177 -7.84 2.87 -18.65
CA ALA A 177 -9.02 2.75 -19.50
C ALA A 177 -8.65 2.81 -21.00
N THR A 178 -7.79 3.76 -21.39
CA THR A 178 -7.32 3.90 -22.77
C THR A 178 -6.53 2.67 -23.22
N PHE A 179 -5.67 2.14 -22.34
CA PHE A 179 -4.85 0.99 -22.64
C PHE A 179 -5.69 -0.28 -22.76
N ILE A 180 -6.62 -0.51 -21.83
CA ILE A 180 -7.59 -1.61 -21.88
C ILE A 180 -8.30 -1.60 -23.22
N SER A 181 -8.88 -0.46 -23.62
CA SER A 181 -9.67 -0.38 -24.83
C SER A 181 -8.86 -0.51 -26.12
N LYS A 182 -7.64 0.06 -26.18
CA LYS A 182 -6.86 0.14 -27.43
C LYS A 182 -5.82 -0.95 -27.62
N TYR A 183 -5.25 -1.49 -26.55
CA TYR A 183 -4.03 -2.31 -26.61
C TYR A 183 -4.16 -3.69 -25.96
N THR A 184 -5.32 -4.01 -25.38
CA THR A 184 -5.66 -5.39 -25.01
C THR A 184 -6.39 -6.10 -26.15
N ASN A 185 -6.87 -7.32 -25.90
CA ASN A 185 -7.54 -8.16 -26.90
C ASN A 185 -9.06 -7.90 -27.00
N GLY A 186 -9.60 -6.88 -26.30
CA GLY A 186 -11.03 -6.55 -26.28
C GLY A 186 -11.91 -7.62 -25.62
N LYS A 187 -11.34 -8.47 -24.76
CA LYS A 187 -12.08 -9.47 -23.97
C LYS A 187 -12.37 -8.98 -22.57
N SER A 188 -13.25 -9.72 -21.89
CA SER A 188 -13.66 -9.45 -20.51
C SER A 188 -12.45 -9.25 -19.62
N THR A 189 -12.45 -8.13 -18.90
CA THR A 189 -11.37 -7.72 -18.04
C THR A 189 -11.84 -7.66 -16.59
N ILE A 190 -11.04 -8.18 -15.68
CA ILE A 190 -11.21 -7.98 -14.23
C ILE A 190 -10.05 -7.12 -13.73
N VAL A 191 -10.33 -6.15 -12.87
CA VAL A 191 -9.31 -5.25 -12.32
C VAL A 191 -9.24 -5.45 -10.81
N TYR A 192 -8.08 -5.87 -10.34
CA TYR A 192 -7.75 -6.02 -8.93
C TYR A 192 -6.89 -4.84 -8.48
N GLY A 193 -7.22 -4.25 -7.33
CA GLY A 193 -6.39 -3.25 -6.67
C GLY A 193 -6.19 -3.61 -5.21
N VAL A 194 -4.96 -3.44 -4.72
CA VAL A 194 -4.63 -3.60 -3.29
C VAL A 194 -4.27 -2.26 -2.67
N SER A 195 -4.71 -2.01 -1.42
CA SER A 195 -4.36 -0.76 -0.71
C SER A 195 -4.79 0.48 -1.50
N TYR A 196 -3.91 1.46 -1.72
CA TYR A 196 -4.13 2.57 -2.67
C TYR A 196 -4.64 2.13 -4.05
N GLY A 197 -4.23 0.96 -4.55
CA GLY A 197 -4.75 0.37 -5.78
C GLY A 197 -6.28 0.23 -5.80
N THR A 198 -6.93 0.14 -4.63
CA THR A 198 -8.40 0.19 -4.51
C THR A 198 -8.99 1.54 -4.90
N MET A 199 -8.33 2.66 -4.56
CA MET A 199 -8.71 4.00 -5.01
C MET A 199 -8.51 4.17 -6.51
N PHE A 200 -7.42 3.62 -7.04
CA PHE A 200 -7.13 3.62 -8.46
C PHE A 200 -8.18 2.81 -9.24
N ALA A 201 -8.53 1.62 -8.76
CA ALA A 201 -9.59 0.79 -9.32
C ALA A 201 -10.97 1.46 -9.20
N GLU A 202 -11.31 2.08 -8.07
CA GLU A 202 -12.57 2.85 -7.92
C GLU A 202 -12.64 4.00 -8.92
N ARG A 203 -11.53 4.72 -9.14
CA ARG A 203 -11.47 5.78 -10.15
C ARG A 203 -11.75 5.23 -11.56
N LEU A 204 -11.32 4.00 -11.86
CA LEU A 204 -11.67 3.34 -13.11
C LEU A 204 -13.16 2.96 -13.20
N ILE A 205 -13.81 2.58 -12.08
CA ILE A 205 -15.28 2.37 -12.04
C ILE A 205 -16.00 3.64 -12.50
N HIS A 206 -15.57 4.82 -12.07
CA HIS A 206 -16.16 6.09 -12.52
C HIS A 206 -16.02 6.35 -14.02
N LEU A 207 -15.00 5.78 -14.67
CA LEU A 207 -14.76 5.92 -16.11
C LEU A 207 -15.55 4.90 -16.96
N ASP A 208 -16.14 3.88 -16.33
CA ASP A 208 -16.98 2.85 -16.96
C ASP A 208 -16.42 2.29 -18.29
N PRO A 209 -15.18 1.76 -18.30
CA PRO A 209 -14.66 1.11 -19.50
C PRO A 209 -15.47 -0.16 -19.81
N PRO A 210 -16.04 -0.30 -21.03
CA PRO A 210 -17.01 -1.35 -21.35
C PRO A 210 -16.42 -2.77 -21.38
N GLU A 211 -15.09 -2.90 -21.45
CA GLU A 211 -14.40 -4.18 -21.40
C GLU A 211 -14.25 -4.73 -19.98
N VAL A 212 -14.39 -3.89 -18.95
CA VAL A 212 -14.25 -4.31 -17.55
C VAL A 212 -15.56 -4.90 -17.07
N THR A 213 -15.49 -6.11 -16.52
CA THR A 213 -16.63 -6.94 -16.10
C THR A 213 -16.63 -7.22 -14.60
N GLY A 214 -15.53 -6.89 -13.91
CA GLY A 214 -15.42 -7.10 -12.47
C GLY A 214 -14.27 -6.30 -11.86
N TYR A 215 -14.45 -5.93 -10.59
CA TYR A 215 -13.43 -5.27 -9.78
C TYR A 215 -13.20 -6.06 -8.50
N VAL A 216 -11.95 -6.14 -8.06
CA VAL A 216 -11.57 -6.67 -6.74
C VAL A 216 -10.83 -5.59 -5.98
N LEU A 217 -11.32 -5.23 -4.79
CA LEU A 217 -10.75 -4.20 -3.93
C LEU A 217 -10.27 -4.85 -2.63
N ASP A 218 -8.97 -5.09 -2.49
CA ASP A 218 -8.35 -5.78 -1.34
C ASP A 218 -7.60 -4.79 -0.42
N GLY A 219 -7.99 -4.70 0.85
CA GLY A 219 -7.44 -3.69 1.76
C GLY A 219 -7.84 -2.28 1.32
N VAL A 220 -9.10 -1.92 1.60
CA VAL A 220 -9.76 -0.75 1.01
C VAL A 220 -9.24 0.58 1.60
N ALA A 221 -8.55 1.37 0.77
CA ALA A 221 -8.02 2.70 1.08
C ALA A 221 -8.87 3.83 0.46
N THR A 222 -10.14 3.57 0.15
CA THR A 222 -11.08 4.58 -0.36
C THR A 222 -12.46 4.37 0.21
N THR A 223 -13.21 5.46 0.38
CA THR A 223 -14.58 5.49 0.89
C THR A 223 -15.35 6.61 0.21
N SER A 224 -15.22 6.73 -1.12
CA SER A 224 -15.81 7.85 -1.84
C SER A 224 -17.34 7.88 -1.65
N GLY A 225 -17.86 9.06 -1.34
CA GLY A 225 -19.27 9.27 -1.00
C GLY A 225 -19.62 9.04 0.47
N ALA A 226 -18.69 8.58 1.30
CA ALA A 226 -18.89 8.44 2.74
C ALA A 226 -18.93 9.81 3.44
N PRO A 227 -19.61 9.92 4.59
CA PRO A 227 -19.52 11.12 5.41
C PRO A 227 -18.10 11.31 5.95
N ALA A 228 -17.73 12.55 6.28
CA ALA A 228 -16.35 12.90 6.64
C ALA A 228 -15.79 12.10 7.84
N ASN A 229 -16.63 11.67 8.79
CA ASN A 229 -16.21 10.85 9.93
C ASN A 229 -15.91 9.39 9.57
N GLU A 230 -16.35 8.93 8.39
CA GLU A 230 -16.08 7.58 7.87
C GLU A 230 -15.09 7.60 6.70
N PHE A 231 -14.66 8.80 6.27
CA PHE A 231 -13.73 8.95 5.16
C PHE A 231 -12.34 8.40 5.51
N PHE A 232 -11.70 7.72 4.56
CA PHE A 232 -10.30 7.31 4.66
C PHE A 232 -9.38 8.53 4.59
N TYR A 233 -9.11 9.16 5.74
CA TYR A 233 -8.07 10.17 5.84
C TYR A 233 -6.74 9.56 6.25
N GLY A 234 -5.67 9.88 5.52
CA GLY A 234 -4.29 9.51 5.90
C GLY A 234 -3.91 10.04 7.29
N SER A 235 -4.47 11.19 7.70
CA SER A 235 -4.28 11.74 9.06
C SER A 235 -4.89 10.87 10.17
N ASN A 236 -5.72 9.87 9.84
CA ASN A 236 -6.29 8.93 10.81
C ASN A 236 -5.41 7.68 11.03
N TRP A 237 -4.21 7.62 10.45
CA TRP A 237 -3.29 6.47 10.57
C TRP A 237 -3.14 5.97 12.01
N ASP A 238 -2.82 6.86 12.95
CA ASP A 238 -2.66 6.49 14.36
C ASP A 238 -3.94 5.96 15.01
N ILE A 239 -5.11 6.50 14.62
CA ILE A 239 -6.42 6.02 15.10
C ILE A 239 -6.65 4.60 14.58
N ASN A 240 -6.38 4.36 13.30
CA ASN A 240 -6.56 3.09 12.64
C ASN A 240 -5.70 1.99 13.27
N PHE A 241 -4.42 2.29 13.52
CA PHE A 241 -3.53 1.39 14.25
C PHE A 241 -3.97 1.18 15.70
N GLY A 242 -4.44 2.22 16.39
CA GLY A 242 -4.96 2.11 17.76
C GLY A 242 -6.14 1.15 17.87
N GLU A 243 -7.13 1.28 16.99
CA GLU A 243 -8.33 0.43 16.96
C GLU A 243 -7.98 -1.04 16.69
N VAL A 244 -7.18 -1.30 15.65
CA VAL A 244 -6.76 -2.66 15.28
C VAL A 244 -5.82 -3.25 16.31
N GLY A 245 -4.95 -2.42 16.88
CA GLY A 245 -4.06 -2.78 17.96
C GLY A 245 -4.83 -3.24 19.20
N ASP A 246 -5.85 -2.51 19.63
CA ASP A 246 -6.70 -2.91 20.75
C ASP A 246 -7.46 -4.21 20.47
N ALA A 247 -7.96 -4.38 19.23
CA ALA A 247 -8.60 -5.62 18.80
C ALA A 247 -7.64 -6.82 18.86
N PHE A 248 -6.39 -6.65 18.40
CA PHE A 248 -5.36 -7.68 18.46
C PHE A 248 -5.00 -8.04 19.91
N LEU A 249 -4.76 -7.05 20.77
CA LEU A 249 -4.40 -7.27 22.19
C LEU A 249 -5.51 -8.04 22.93
N ALA A 250 -6.78 -7.82 22.58
CA ALA A 250 -7.92 -8.54 23.15
C ALA A 250 -7.96 -10.03 22.76
N LEU A 251 -7.30 -10.44 21.66
CA LEU A 251 -7.23 -11.85 21.26
C LEU A 251 -6.35 -12.69 22.20
N CYS A 252 -5.49 -12.06 23.02
CA CYS A 252 -4.72 -12.75 24.04
C CYS A 252 -5.60 -13.57 25.00
N ASP A 253 -6.83 -13.11 25.28
CA ASP A 253 -7.77 -13.82 26.16
C ASP A 253 -8.31 -15.13 25.55
N ARG A 254 -8.15 -15.32 24.24
CA ARG A 254 -8.54 -16.52 23.50
C ARG A 254 -7.42 -17.54 23.37
N ASP A 255 -6.18 -17.12 23.62
CA ASP A 255 -5.01 -17.99 23.62
C ASP A 255 -4.62 -18.34 25.07
N SER A 256 -4.61 -19.63 25.42
CA SER A 256 -4.37 -20.05 26.80
C SER A 256 -2.98 -19.69 27.32
N ASN A 257 -1.95 -19.73 26.46
CA ASN A 257 -0.58 -19.41 26.87
C ASN A 257 -0.46 -17.91 27.14
N CYS A 258 -0.93 -17.10 26.19
CA CYS A 258 -0.95 -15.64 26.35
C CYS A 258 -1.75 -15.23 27.59
N LYS A 259 -2.99 -15.72 27.72
CA LYS A 259 -3.87 -15.38 28.86
C LYS A 259 -3.21 -15.65 30.20
N THR A 260 -2.68 -16.85 30.43
CA THR A 260 -2.05 -17.21 31.71
C THR A 260 -0.86 -16.31 32.07
N ARG A 261 -0.13 -15.78 31.09
CA ARG A 261 1.01 -14.87 31.33
C ARG A 261 0.60 -13.46 31.75
N PHE A 262 -0.61 -13.03 31.39
CA PHE A 262 -1.08 -11.67 31.66
C PHE A 262 -2.22 -11.59 32.68
N GLU A 263 -2.70 -12.71 33.23
CA GLU A 263 -3.72 -12.69 34.28
C GLU A 263 -3.21 -12.07 35.60
N PRO A 264 -4.07 -11.33 36.34
CA PRO A 264 -5.47 -10.99 36.02
C PRO A 264 -5.61 -9.70 35.18
N THR A 265 -4.52 -9.03 34.83
CA THR A 265 -4.51 -7.68 34.27
C THR A 265 -4.90 -7.65 32.79
N GLY A 266 -4.53 -8.68 32.02
CA GLY A 266 -4.70 -8.76 30.58
C GLY A 266 -3.60 -7.99 29.82
N LEU A 267 -3.26 -8.46 28.62
CA LEU A 267 -2.17 -7.91 27.80
C LEU A 267 -2.38 -6.42 27.49
N ASN A 268 -3.61 -6.02 27.16
CA ASN A 268 -3.94 -4.64 26.81
C ASN A 268 -3.61 -3.66 27.95
N ASN A 269 -4.05 -3.95 29.17
CA ASN A 269 -3.77 -3.11 30.35
C ASN A 269 -2.30 -3.17 30.78
N THR A 270 -1.63 -4.31 30.60
CA THR A 270 -0.20 -4.44 30.87
C THR A 270 0.61 -3.55 29.93
N LEU A 271 0.30 -3.52 28.64
CA LEU A 271 0.96 -2.64 27.68
C LEU A 271 0.70 -1.16 28.00
N GLN A 272 -0.54 -0.78 28.35
CA GLN A 272 -0.82 0.58 28.80
C GLN A 272 0.02 0.96 30.03
N SER A 273 0.10 0.08 31.02
CA SER A 273 0.90 0.32 32.24
C SER A 273 2.40 0.41 31.94
N LEU A 274 2.90 -0.29 30.92
CA LEU A 274 4.28 -0.18 30.46
C LEU A 274 4.54 1.16 29.78
N ILE A 275 3.64 1.59 28.89
CA ILE A 275 3.67 2.89 28.24
C ILE A 275 3.70 4.01 29.30
N ASP A 276 2.78 3.98 30.27
CA ASP A 276 2.70 4.98 31.33
C ASP A 276 3.98 5.00 32.17
N ARG A 277 4.62 3.84 32.40
CA ARG A 277 5.92 3.77 33.09
C ARG A 277 7.03 4.42 32.27
N PHE A 278 7.07 4.21 30.96
CA PHE A 278 8.07 4.83 30.09
C PHE A 278 7.90 6.34 30.00
N ASP A 279 6.66 6.84 30.02
CA ASP A 279 6.37 8.28 30.06
C ASP A 279 6.79 8.91 31.41
N ASN A 280 6.62 8.19 32.52
CA ASN A 280 6.97 8.70 33.85
C ASN A 280 8.45 8.53 34.23
N ASP A 281 9.12 7.49 33.73
CA ASP A 281 10.54 7.19 33.98
C ASP A 281 11.25 6.78 32.67
N PRO A 282 11.50 7.76 31.76
CA PRO A 282 12.07 7.50 30.45
C PRO A 282 13.52 6.99 30.48
N ASN A 283 14.19 7.08 31.62
CA ASN A 283 15.57 6.61 31.81
C ASN A 283 15.65 5.26 32.56
N SER A 284 14.50 4.63 32.86
CA SER A 284 14.49 3.26 33.37
C SER A 284 15.18 2.32 32.38
N THR A 285 15.77 1.21 32.87
CA THR A 285 16.63 0.33 32.05
C THR A 285 16.00 -0.07 30.71
N CYS A 286 14.75 -0.56 30.71
CA CYS A 286 14.09 -0.94 29.47
C CYS A 286 13.56 0.26 28.66
N ALA A 287 13.24 1.39 29.28
CA ALA A 287 12.89 2.61 28.53
C ALA A 287 14.11 3.13 27.77
N ALA A 288 15.26 3.24 28.43
CA ALA A 288 16.53 3.61 27.81
C ALA A 288 16.91 2.64 26.68
N LEU A 289 16.77 1.32 26.89
CA LEU A 289 17.00 0.31 25.84
C LEU A 289 16.16 0.57 24.59
N VAL A 290 14.86 0.82 24.76
CA VAL A 290 13.97 1.10 23.62
C VAL A 290 14.35 2.41 22.94
N ASN A 291 14.65 3.45 23.72
CA ASN A 291 15.03 4.77 23.21
C ASN A 291 16.38 4.78 22.48
N ASP A 292 17.32 3.92 22.87
CA ASP A 292 18.67 3.82 22.30
C ASP A 292 18.72 2.97 21.01
N THR A 293 17.57 2.42 20.58
CA THR A 293 17.45 1.65 19.34
C THR A 293 17.85 2.51 18.14
N GLN A 294 18.93 2.10 17.47
CA GLN A 294 19.47 2.81 16.32
C GLN A 294 18.46 2.79 15.16
N GLY A 295 18.40 3.90 14.42
CA GLY A 295 17.55 4.01 13.23
C GLY A 295 16.12 4.49 13.48
N LEU A 296 15.60 4.47 14.72
CA LEU A 296 14.23 4.93 14.98
C LEU A 296 14.03 6.44 14.85
N GLY A 297 14.95 7.25 15.38
CA GLY A 297 14.84 8.72 15.33
C GLY A 297 13.68 9.31 16.13
N ILE A 298 13.02 8.53 17.00
CA ILE A 298 11.82 8.92 17.76
C ILE A 298 12.20 9.50 19.14
N PRO A 299 11.61 10.63 19.57
CA PRO A 299 12.12 11.39 20.72
C PRO A 299 11.75 10.84 22.11
N SER A 300 10.93 9.80 22.21
CA SER A 300 10.57 9.21 23.50
C SER A 300 10.51 7.67 23.46
N PRO A 301 10.85 7.01 24.58
CA PRO A 301 10.78 5.55 24.68
C PRO A 301 9.36 5.00 24.48
N SER A 302 8.34 5.75 24.92
CA SER A 302 6.95 5.32 24.80
C SER A 302 6.44 5.44 23.36
N LEU A 303 6.87 6.45 22.60
CA LEU A 303 6.57 6.57 21.17
C LEU A 303 7.36 5.53 20.37
N ALA A 304 8.63 5.29 20.73
CA ALA A 304 9.45 4.26 20.10
C ALA A 304 8.85 2.86 20.30
N LEU A 305 8.35 2.55 21.52
CA LEU A 305 7.62 1.32 21.78
C LEU A 305 6.37 1.19 20.89
N ARG A 306 5.55 2.25 20.80
CA ARG A 306 4.36 2.26 19.92
C ARG A 306 4.72 2.00 18.47
N SER A 307 5.79 2.63 17.99
CA SER A 307 6.31 2.49 16.62
C SER A 307 6.68 1.05 16.29
N VAL A 308 7.55 0.46 17.10
CA VAL A 308 8.07 -0.90 16.86
C VAL A 308 6.96 -1.93 16.96
N LEU A 309 6.06 -1.81 17.95
CA LEU A 309 4.90 -2.70 18.06
C LEU A 309 3.89 -2.49 16.92
N GLY A 310 3.77 -1.26 16.41
CA GLY A 310 2.97 -0.94 15.22
C GLY A 310 3.52 -1.60 13.95
N ILE A 311 4.84 -1.55 13.73
CA ILE A 311 5.51 -2.26 12.64
C ILE A 311 5.25 -3.76 12.78
N ALA A 312 5.44 -4.32 13.98
CA ALA A 312 5.19 -5.73 14.24
C ALA A 312 3.73 -6.13 13.94
N LEU A 313 2.75 -5.27 14.26
CA LEU A 313 1.32 -5.51 14.05
C LEU A 313 0.95 -5.73 12.57
N MET A 314 1.67 -5.10 11.64
CA MET A 314 1.40 -5.17 10.20
C MET A 314 1.71 -6.55 9.60
N ASP A 315 2.72 -7.26 10.13
CA ASP A 315 3.12 -8.59 9.68
C ASP A 315 2.38 -9.68 10.47
N SER A 316 1.83 -10.66 9.73
CA SER A 316 0.95 -11.69 10.28
C SER A 316 1.62 -12.62 11.31
N TYR A 317 2.95 -12.75 11.25
CA TYR A 317 3.76 -13.60 12.12
C TYR A 317 4.56 -12.79 13.13
N LEU A 318 5.16 -11.66 12.72
CA LEU A 318 5.91 -10.79 13.63
C LEU A 318 5.04 -10.27 14.78
N ARG A 319 3.75 -9.99 14.53
CA ARG A 319 2.80 -9.59 15.59
C ARG A 319 2.65 -10.62 16.70
N THR A 320 2.94 -11.90 16.44
CA THR A 320 2.90 -12.95 17.48
C THR A 320 3.97 -12.74 18.56
N LEU A 321 5.02 -11.96 18.28
CA LEU A 321 6.05 -11.57 19.23
C LEU A 321 5.64 -10.40 20.14
N ILE A 322 4.55 -9.70 19.85
CA ILE A 322 4.07 -8.58 20.68
C ILE A 322 3.80 -9.01 22.13
N PRO A 323 3.01 -10.07 22.43
CA PRO A 323 2.82 -10.49 23.82
C PRO A 323 4.13 -10.90 24.51
N PRO A 324 5.01 -11.75 23.95
CA PRO A 324 6.30 -12.06 24.57
C PRO A 324 7.17 -10.84 24.86
N VAL A 325 7.25 -9.88 23.94
CA VAL A 325 8.03 -8.64 24.14
C VAL A 325 7.43 -7.79 25.26
N VAL A 326 6.11 -7.64 25.32
CA VAL A 326 5.45 -6.92 26.43
C VAL A 326 5.69 -7.62 27.78
N TYR A 327 5.67 -8.95 27.80
CA TYR A 327 5.99 -9.73 29.00
C TYR A 327 7.42 -9.47 29.49
N ARG A 328 8.39 -9.54 28.57
CA ARG A 328 9.81 -9.30 28.87
C ARG A 328 10.08 -7.85 29.27
N LEU A 329 9.46 -6.86 28.63
CA LEU A 329 9.56 -5.45 29.04
C LEU A 329 8.92 -5.19 30.41
N GLN A 330 7.88 -5.94 30.78
CA GLN A 330 7.31 -5.85 32.12
C GLN A 330 8.24 -6.42 33.18
N ARG A 331 8.88 -7.57 32.91
CA ARG A 331 9.86 -8.22 33.79
C ARG A 331 11.15 -7.42 33.89
N CYS A 332 11.69 -6.98 32.76
CA CYS A 332 12.90 -6.18 32.59
C CYS A 332 14.08 -6.69 33.43
N SER A 333 14.31 -8.01 33.45
CA SER A 333 15.44 -8.60 34.16
C SER A 333 16.70 -8.61 33.28
N PRO A 334 17.91 -8.82 33.83
CA PRO A 334 19.14 -8.88 33.03
C PRO A 334 19.07 -9.88 31.87
N GLU A 335 18.34 -10.99 32.02
CA GLU A 335 18.16 -12.02 31.01
C GLU A 335 17.25 -11.59 29.84
N ASP A 336 16.47 -10.50 30.00
CA ASP A 336 15.61 -9.95 28.96
C ASP A 336 16.34 -8.97 28.05
N LEU A 337 17.41 -8.32 28.53
CA LEU A 337 17.98 -7.15 27.86
C LEU A 337 18.51 -7.48 26.46
N ASP A 338 19.30 -8.55 26.30
CA ASP A 338 19.85 -8.92 24.99
C ASP A 338 18.75 -9.36 24.01
N VAL A 339 17.74 -10.08 24.50
CA VAL A 339 16.57 -10.51 23.70
C VAL A 339 15.76 -9.30 23.22
N LEU A 340 15.51 -8.34 24.11
CA LEU A 340 14.79 -7.11 23.77
C LEU A 340 15.60 -6.25 22.81
N THR A 341 16.91 -6.07 23.05
CA THR A 341 17.79 -5.33 22.14
C THR A 341 17.77 -5.95 20.73
N GLN A 342 17.82 -7.29 20.64
CA GLN A 342 17.70 -7.99 19.37
C GLN A 342 16.35 -7.70 18.69
N PHE A 343 15.24 -7.79 19.43
CA PHE A 343 13.91 -7.51 18.89
C PHE A 343 13.80 -6.12 18.28
N PHE A 344 14.11 -5.09 19.07
CA PHE A 344 14.00 -3.71 18.63
C PHE A 344 14.93 -3.44 17.43
N SER A 345 16.17 -3.92 17.48
CA SER A 345 17.12 -3.74 16.38
C SER A 345 16.69 -4.47 15.10
N SER A 346 16.16 -5.69 15.22
CA SER A 346 15.75 -6.50 14.06
C SER A 346 14.49 -5.99 13.41
N VAL A 347 13.49 -5.56 14.19
CA VAL A 347 12.27 -4.95 13.65
C VAL A 347 12.60 -3.68 12.88
N VAL A 348 13.46 -2.82 13.44
CA VAL A 348 13.87 -1.57 12.77
C VAL A 348 14.71 -1.86 11.54
N ALA A 349 15.66 -2.80 11.62
CA ALA A 349 16.46 -3.19 10.46
C ALA A 349 15.59 -3.79 9.34
N ASN A 350 14.56 -4.56 9.68
CA ASN A 350 13.62 -5.13 8.73
C ASN A 350 12.73 -4.06 8.08
N ASP A 351 12.22 -3.10 8.85
CA ASP A 351 11.43 -1.97 8.34
C ASP A 351 12.24 -1.06 7.41
N GLN A 352 13.53 -0.88 7.70
CA GLN A 352 14.45 -0.07 6.90
C GLN A 352 15.11 -0.83 5.74
N ALA A 353 14.89 -2.15 5.65
CA ALA A 353 15.47 -2.96 4.60
C ALA A 353 15.01 -2.46 3.23
N LYS A 354 15.97 -2.27 2.32
CA LYS A 354 15.70 -1.86 0.94
C LYS A 354 15.90 -3.04 0.00
N THR A 355 14.95 -3.21 -0.89
CA THR A 355 14.99 -4.17 -2.00
C THR A 355 15.31 -3.43 -3.30
N GLN A 356 15.57 -4.16 -4.38
CA GLN A 356 15.95 -3.58 -5.67
C GLN A 356 14.84 -2.70 -6.26
N ASP A 357 13.57 -3.02 -5.96
CA ASP A 357 12.42 -2.20 -6.34
C ASP A 357 12.33 -0.88 -5.58
N SER A 358 12.97 -0.74 -4.41
CA SER A 358 13.01 0.53 -3.68
C SER A 358 13.63 1.69 -4.49
N ALA A 359 14.51 1.38 -5.46
CA ALA A 359 15.06 2.37 -6.38
C ALA A 359 14.03 2.93 -7.39
N TYR A 360 12.86 2.31 -7.46
CA TYR A 360 11.77 2.61 -8.39
C TYR A 360 10.54 3.17 -7.67
N GLU A 361 10.58 3.30 -6.35
CA GLU A 361 9.54 3.96 -5.56
C GLU A 361 9.58 5.49 -5.77
N SER A 362 8.43 6.15 -5.67
CA SER A 362 8.32 7.60 -5.72
C SER A 362 7.61 8.15 -4.49
N THR A 363 8.39 8.56 -3.50
CA THR A 363 7.92 9.33 -2.33
C THR A 363 7.24 10.64 -2.75
N LEU A 364 7.71 11.26 -3.83
CA LEU A 364 7.11 12.49 -4.36
C LEU A 364 5.71 12.25 -4.95
N LEU A 365 5.51 11.18 -5.72
CA LEU A 365 4.18 10.79 -6.19
C LEU A 365 3.28 10.38 -5.02
N TYR A 366 3.83 9.65 -4.04
CA TYR A 366 3.11 9.27 -2.84
C TYR A 366 2.52 10.50 -2.15
N ASN A 367 3.37 11.48 -1.83
CA ASN A 367 2.97 12.72 -1.16
C ASN A 367 2.00 13.56 -2.02
N LEU A 368 2.26 13.68 -3.33
CA LEU A 368 1.37 14.39 -4.24
C LEU A 368 -0.06 13.83 -4.19
N ILE A 369 -0.21 12.51 -4.25
CA ILE A 369 -1.51 11.84 -4.25
C ILE A 369 -2.16 11.89 -2.87
N VAL A 370 -1.44 11.48 -1.83
CA VAL A 370 -1.96 11.44 -0.45
C VAL A 370 -2.45 12.82 -0.02
N TYR A 371 -1.67 13.87 -0.26
CA TYR A 371 -2.05 15.24 0.11
C TYR A 371 -3.18 15.82 -0.74
N SER A 372 -3.33 15.40 -1.99
CA SER A 372 -4.42 15.87 -2.86
C SER A 372 -5.74 15.13 -2.60
N GLU A 373 -5.70 13.81 -2.42
CA GLU A 373 -6.89 12.96 -2.43
C GLU A 373 -7.30 12.48 -1.03
N MET A 374 -6.34 12.18 -0.17
CA MET A 374 -6.53 11.38 1.05
C MET A 374 -6.28 12.15 2.34
N TRP A 375 -5.83 13.40 2.27
CA TRP A 375 -5.53 14.18 3.46
C TRP A 375 -6.72 15.01 3.97
N GLN A 376 -6.83 15.09 5.30
CA GLN A 376 -7.84 15.89 5.98
C GLN A 376 -7.50 17.38 5.82
N SER A 377 -8.42 18.14 5.23
CA SER A 377 -8.31 19.59 5.02
C SER A 377 -9.58 20.27 5.56
N PRO A 378 -9.48 21.25 6.48
CA PRO A 378 -8.25 21.81 7.05
C PRO A 378 -7.46 20.80 7.90
N LEU A 379 -6.14 20.97 7.97
CA LEU A 379 -5.25 20.17 8.81
C LEU A 379 -5.69 20.26 10.29
N PRO A 380 -5.85 19.13 11.00
CA PRO A 380 -6.07 19.14 12.44
C PRO A 380 -4.92 19.80 13.21
N SER A 381 -5.21 20.31 14.40
CA SER A 381 -4.16 20.93 15.24
C SER A 381 -3.10 19.91 15.67
N MET A 382 -1.87 20.37 15.90
CA MET A 382 -0.79 19.53 16.44
C MET A 382 -1.22 18.82 17.75
N ALA A 383 -1.98 19.50 18.61
CA ALA A 383 -2.49 18.90 19.85
C ALA A 383 -3.47 17.74 19.57
N GLU A 384 -4.32 17.87 18.56
CA GLU A 384 -5.24 16.80 18.15
C GLU A 384 -4.47 15.63 17.55
N MET A 385 -3.51 15.89 16.65
CA MET A 385 -2.68 14.84 16.04
C MET A 385 -1.84 14.10 17.08
N MET A 386 -1.23 14.81 18.03
CA MET A 386 -0.53 14.21 19.17
C MET A 386 -1.46 13.38 20.07
N ALA A 387 -2.71 13.81 20.25
CA ALA A 387 -3.69 13.02 21.00
C ALA A 387 -4.05 11.70 20.30
N ARG A 388 -4.02 11.66 18.96
CA ARG A 388 -4.28 10.42 18.18
C ARG A 388 -3.20 9.37 18.45
N ILE A 389 -1.92 9.72 18.30
CA ILE A 389 -0.81 8.78 18.57
C ILE A 389 -0.71 8.39 20.05
N THR A 390 -0.86 9.35 20.97
CA THR A 390 -0.74 9.05 22.41
C THR A 390 -1.91 8.23 22.92
N GLY A 391 -3.09 8.35 22.30
CA GLY A 391 -4.27 7.52 22.55
C GLY A 391 -4.17 6.10 21.99
N ALA A 392 -3.25 5.83 21.05
CA ALA A 392 -2.98 4.50 20.54
C ALA A 392 -1.87 3.79 21.34
N LYS A 393 -1.96 2.47 21.47
CA LYS A 393 -0.91 1.63 22.10
C LYS A 393 0.14 1.15 21.10
N MET A 394 -0.21 1.18 19.82
CA MET A 394 0.63 0.78 18.69
C MET A 394 0.28 1.69 17.52
N SER A 395 1.28 2.16 16.79
CA SER A 395 1.14 2.88 15.52
C SER A 395 2.50 2.93 14.85
N SER A 396 2.60 2.66 13.54
CA SER A 396 3.89 2.69 12.84
C SER A 396 4.35 4.12 12.51
N GLY A 397 5.66 4.28 12.26
CA GLY A 397 6.24 5.53 11.73
C GLY A 397 6.37 6.68 12.74
N GLY A 398 6.44 6.39 14.06
CA GLY A 398 6.66 7.42 15.09
C GLY A 398 5.49 8.38 15.38
N GLY A 399 4.47 8.39 14.52
CA GLY A 399 3.23 9.14 14.65
C GLY A 399 2.98 10.07 13.46
N ILE A 400 1.76 10.06 12.92
CA ILE A 400 1.43 10.79 11.68
C ILE A 400 1.36 12.31 11.89
N TYR A 401 1.56 12.80 13.10
CA TYR A 401 1.65 14.23 13.40
C TYR A 401 2.90 14.89 12.78
N GLU A 402 3.98 14.12 12.55
CA GLU A 402 5.27 14.66 12.07
C GLU A 402 5.22 15.14 10.63
N VAL A 403 4.29 14.64 9.82
CA VAL A 403 4.16 15.04 8.41
C VAL A 403 3.39 16.35 8.22
N GLY A 404 2.87 16.97 9.29
CA GLY A 404 2.13 18.24 9.25
C GLY A 404 2.87 19.37 8.51
N PRO A 405 4.13 19.70 8.85
CA PRO A 405 4.93 20.68 8.11
C PRO A 405 5.09 20.33 6.62
N GLN A 406 5.32 19.04 6.30
CA GLN A 406 5.48 18.61 4.91
C GLN A 406 4.16 18.81 4.14
N TYR A 407 3.03 18.36 4.68
CA TYR A 407 1.69 18.61 4.11
C TYR A 407 1.45 20.11 3.87
N CYS A 408 1.73 20.96 4.86
CA CYS A 408 1.48 22.40 4.74
C CYS A 408 2.39 23.07 3.72
N SER A 409 3.63 22.58 3.58
CA SER A 409 4.55 23.06 2.54
C SER A 409 4.06 22.65 1.16
N PHE A 410 3.68 21.38 0.96
CA PHE A 410 3.16 20.85 -0.30
C PHE A 410 1.84 21.53 -0.72
N SER A 411 0.86 21.57 0.18
CA SER A 411 -0.50 22.02 -0.13
C SER A 411 -0.65 23.54 -0.16
N LYS A 412 0.23 24.25 0.57
CA LYS A 412 0.08 25.67 0.88
C LYS A 412 -1.28 26.03 1.49
N GLU A 413 -1.91 25.07 2.18
CA GLU A 413 -3.22 25.24 2.80
C GLU A 413 -3.25 26.48 3.72
N LYS A 414 -4.32 27.26 3.63
CA LYS A 414 -4.55 28.47 4.45
C LYS A 414 -5.43 28.14 5.64
N SER A 415 -4.90 27.38 6.58
CA SER A 415 -5.53 27.07 7.86
C SER A 415 -4.65 27.55 9.01
N LYS A 416 -5.28 27.76 10.18
CA LYS A 416 -4.56 28.14 11.40
C LYS A 416 -3.42 27.18 11.71
N SER A 417 -3.65 25.87 11.54
CA SER A 417 -2.66 24.83 11.82
C SER A 417 -1.48 24.88 10.85
N CYS A 418 -1.71 25.15 9.55
CA CYS A 418 -0.60 25.32 8.61
C CYS A 418 0.15 26.64 8.77
N ASP A 419 -0.54 27.72 9.16
CA ASP A 419 0.07 29.02 9.41
C ASP A 419 1.06 28.97 10.59
N GLU A 420 0.87 28.06 11.56
CA GLU A 420 1.77 27.85 12.70
C GLU A 420 3.16 27.32 12.28
N PHE A 421 3.26 26.57 11.18
CA PHE A 421 4.53 26.03 10.70
C PHE A 421 5.35 27.01 9.84
N ASN A 422 4.70 28.00 9.21
CA ASN A 422 5.34 29.00 8.36
C ASN A 422 6.21 28.41 7.21
N VAL A 423 5.76 27.30 6.61
CA VAL A 423 6.47 26.59 5.53
C VAL A 423 5.81 26.76 4.15
N GLY A 424 4.52 27.07 4.09
CA GLY A 424 3.77 27.21 2.82
C GLY A 424 3.87 28.60 2.14
N ASN A 425 4.84 29.42 2.53
CA ASN A 425 5.01 30.79 2.04
C ASN A 425 6.18 30.91 1.04
N TYR A 426 5.93 30.49 -0.19
CA TYR A 426 6.83 30.62 -1.34
C TYR A 426 6.03 30.99 -2.61
N ASP A 427 6.70 31.46 -3.67
CA ASP A 427 6.01 32.11 -4.80
C ASP A 427 5.29 31.14 -5.75
N THR A 428 5.83 29.93 -5.96
CA THR A 428 5.27 28.93 -6.88
C THR A 428 4.04 28.21 -6.33
N ASN A 429 3.34 27.46 -7.19
CA ASN A 429 2.19 26.66 -6.80
C ASN A 429 2.58 25.54 -5.81
N GLY A 430 1.59 25.06 -5.05
CA GLY A 430 1.79 23.87 -4.20
C GLY A 430 2.09 22.62 -5.03
N ILE A 431 2.74 21.63 -4.41
CA ILE A 431 2.90 20.28 -4.96
C ILE A 431 1.63 19.46 -4.61
N VAL A 432 0.51 19.92 -5.15
CA VAL A 432 -0.82 19.29 -5.04
C VAL A 432 -1.58 19.54 -6.34
N TYR A 433 -2.57 18.71 -6.62
CA TYR A 433 -3.52 18.96 -7.71
C TYR A 433 -4.93 19.17 -7.17
N LYS A 434 -5.74 19.87 -7.96
CA LYS A 434 -7.12 20.16 -7.59
C LYS A 434 -7.95 18.89 -7.68
N ARG A 435 -8.69 18.60 -6.61
CA ARG A 435 -9.74 17.57 -6.57
C ARG A 435 -10.74 17.79 -7.70
N ASP A 436 -10.92 16.79 -8.53
CA ASP A 436 -11.81 16.85 -9.69
C ASP A 436 -13.24 16.41 -9.36
N GLN A 437 -14.06 16.19 -10.39
CA GLN A 437 -15.45 15.80 -10.24
C GLN A 437 -15.67 14.41 -9.66
N TYR A 438 -14.64 13.56 -9.58
CA TYR A 438 -14.73 12.19 -9.05
C TYR A 438 -14.28 12.10 -7.60
N TRP A 439 -13.55 13.10 -7.09
CA TRP A 439 -13.14 13.11 -5.68
C TRP A 439 -14.34 13.06 -4.73
N ASN A 440 -14.30 12.10 -3.80
CA ASN A 440 -15.34 11.81 -2.82
C ASN A 440 -16.75 11.71 -3.43
N LYS A 441 -16.86 11.14 -4.63
CA LYS A 441 -18.14 10.80 -5.25
C LYS A 441 -18.41 9.32 -5.17
N THR A 442 -19.63 8.96 -4.83
CA THR A 442 -20.11 7.59 -4.95
C THR A 442 -19.92 7.07 -6.37
N ALA A 443 -19.16 5.99 -6.53
CA ALA A 443 -19.09 5.25 -7.79
C ALA A 443 -20.39 4.47 -8.01
N THR A 444 -20.88 4.45 -9.25
CA THR A 444 -22.02 3.63 -9.65
C THR A 444 -21.50 2.41 -10.38
N ILE A 445 -21.85 1.22 -9.87
CA ILE A 445 -21.48 -0.06 -10.46
C ILE A 445 -22.29 -0.24 -11.75
N PRO A 446 -21.65 -0.35 -12.93
CA PRO A 446 -22.35 -0.60 -14.18
C PRO A 446 -23.11 -1.94 -14.12
N ASN A 447 -24.25 -2.06 -14.81
CA ASN A 447 -25.13 -3.23 -14.71
C ASN A 447 -24.47 -4.57 -15.10
N HIS A 448 -23.39 -4.53 -15.90
CA HIS A 448 -22.65 -5.70 -16.38
C HIS A 448 -21.39 -6.01 -15.56
N VAL A 449 -21.15 -5.22 -14.52
CA VAL A 449 -19.97 -5.26 -13.65
C VAL A 449 -20.37 -5.77 -12.28
N SER A 450 -19.49 -6.52 -11.64
CA SER A 450 -19.55 -6.80 -10.20
C SER A 450 -18.36 -6.23 -9.45
N VAL A 451 -18.49 -6.03 -8.13
CA VAL A 451 -17.40 -5.56 -7.26
C VAL A 451 -17.24 -6.50 -6.07
N LEU A 452 -16.09 -7.15 -5.97
CA LEU A 452 -15.70 -7.94 -4.80
C LEU A 452 -14.78 -7.10 -3.91
N LEU A 453 -15.18 -6.85 -2.67
CA LEU A 453 -14.35 -6.23 -1.66
C LEU A 453 -13.77 -7.32 -0.76
N MET A 454 -12.51 -7.20 -0.38
CA MET A 454 -11.82 -8.10 0.52
C MET A 454 -11.10 -7.31 1.60
N SER A 455 -11.21 -7.74 2.85
CA SER A 455 -10.62 -7.02 3.99
C SER A 455 -10.17 -7.95 5.11
N GLY A 456 -9.12 -7.53 5.83
CA GLY A 456 -8.69 -8.14 7.07
C GLY A 456 -9.17 -7.35 8.28
N LYS A 457 -9.67 -8.02 9.33
CA LYS A 457 -10.00 -7.34 10.60
C LYS A 457 -8.77 -6.94 11.40
N LEU A 458 -7.60 -7.52 11.10
CA LEU A 458 -6.31 -7.18 11.71
C LEU A 458 -5.41 -6.39 10.75
N ASP A 459 -6.00 -5.67 9.80
CA ASP A 459 -5.29 -4.74 8.91
C ASP A 459 -5.29 -3.32 9.53
N PRO A 460 -4.17 -2.85 10.08
CA PRO A 460 -4.09 -1.51 10.69
C PRO A 460 -3.96 -0.39 9.64
N GLN A 461 -3.58 -0.69 8.40
CA GLN A 461 -3.35 0.30 7.34
C GLN A 461 -4.66 0.66 6.65
N THR A 462 -5.47 -0.35 6.34
CA THR A 462 -6.81 -0.21 5.78
C THR A 462 -7.84 -1.01 6.59
N PRO A 463 -8.18 -0.56 7.82
CA PRO A 463 -9.12 -1.27 8.68
C PRO A 463 -10.44 -1.62 8.00
N ASN A 464 -10.98 -2.79 8.33
CA ASN A 464 -12.22 -3.34 7.76
C ASN A 464 -13.40 -2.36 7.69
N LYS A 465 -13.50 -1.40 8.64
CA LYS A 465 -14.54 -0.36 8.64
C LYS A 465 -14.60 0.43 7.33
N TYR A 466 -13.48 0.61 6.63
CA TYR A 466 -13.44 1.31 5.36
C TYR A 466 -13.99 0.47 4.20
N ALA A 467 -13.74 -0.83 4.20
CA ALA A 467 -14.37 -1.74 3.25
C ALA A 467 -15.90 -1.82 3.46
N GLU A 468 -16.35 -1.82 4.72
CA GLU A 468 -17.79 -1.74 5.05
C GLU A 468 -18.41 -0.40 4.61
N SER A 469 -17.73 0.72 4.87
CA SER A 469 -18.20 2.05 4.45
C SER A 469 -18.29 2.15 2.92
N LEU A 470 -17.25 1.71 2.20
CA LEU A 470 -17.28 1.70 0.73
C LEU A 470 -18.36 0.77 0.18
N LEU A 471 -18.51 -0.44 0.72
CA LEU A 471 -19.59 -1.34 0.33
C LEU A 471 -20.95 -0.65 0.46
N ASN A 472 -21.18 0.10 1.53
CA ASN A 472 -22.44 0.82 1.75
C ASN A 472 -22.62 2.01 0.81
N THR A 473 -21.54 2.74 0.46
CA THR A 473 -21.64 3.93 -0.38
C THR A 473 -21.73 3.61 -1.87
N LEU A 474 -21.11 2.53 -2.35
CA LEU A 474 -21.17 2.12 -3.76
C LEU A 474 -22.61 2.01 -4.25
N ASN A 475 -22.94 2.64 -5.37
CA ASN A 475 -24.28 2.59 -5.94
C ASN A 475 -24.43 1.38 -6.87
N GLY A 476 -25.19 0.37 -6.46
CA GLY A 476 -25.42 -0.86 -7.22
C GLY A 476 -25.45 -2.09 -6.32
N GLU A 477 -26.17 -3.12 -6.73
CA GLU A 477 -26.40 -4.33 -5.90
C GLU A 477 -25.41 -5.46 -6.20
N ASN A 478 -24.69 -5.41 -7.32
CA ASN A 478 -23.77 -6.47 -7.73
C ASN A 478 -22.41 -6.32 -7.04
N LYS A 479 -22.42 -6.37 -5.71
CA LYS A 479 -21.24 -6.20 -4.86
C LYS A 479 -21.29 -7.15 -3.67
N GLU A 480 -20.13 -7.59 -3.22
CA GLU A 480 -19.98 -8.45 -2.04
C GLU A 480 -18.72 -8.07 -1.28
N LEU A 481 -18.77 -8.16 0.05
CA LEU A 481 -17.60 -8.00 0.93
C LEU A 481 -17.28 -9.33 1.60
N ILE A 482 -16.04 -9.79 1.44
CA ILE A 482 -15.48 -10.92 2.16
C ILE A 482 -14.52 -10.40 3.23
N VAL A 483 -14.78 -10.77 4.49
CA VAL A 483 -14.01 -10.33 5.65
C VAL A 483 -13.25 -11.51 6.24
N PHE A 484 -11.94 -11.35 6.38
CA PHE A 484 -11.04 -12.32 7.00
C PHE A 484 -10.73 -11.89 8.44
N ASP A 485 -11.02 -12.76 9.40
CA ASP A 485 -10.96 -12.40 10.82
C ASP A 485 -9.56 -12.06 11.34
N TYR A 486 -8.51 -12.66 10.74
CA TYR A 486 -7.15 -12.54 11.24
C TYR A 486 -6.14 -12.05 10.19
N ALA A 487 -6.58 -11.75 8.97
CA ALA A 487 -5.70 -11.23 7.94
C ALA A 487 -5.18 -9.84 8.31
N SER A 488 -3.90 -9.59 8.00
CA SER A 488 -3.35 -8.22 7.98
C SER A 488 -3.49 -7.61 6.59
N HIS A 489 -2.69 -6.60 6.25
CA HIS A 489 -2.87 -5.81 5.02
C HIS A 489 -2.66 -6.63 3.75
N GLY A 490 -3.62 -6.56 2.81
CA GLY A 490 -3.64 -7.34 1.58
C GLY A 490 -3.96 -8.82 1.82
N THR A 491 -5.24 -9.18 1.72
CA THR A 491 -5.74 -10.51 2.08
C THR A 491 -5.29 -11.60 1.13
N ILE A 492 -4.94 -11.28 -0.13
CA ILE A 492 -4.32 -12.28 -1.03
C ILE A 492 -2.94 -12.74 -0.53
N MET A 493 -2.32 -12.00 0.41
CA MET A 493 -0.98 -12.28 0.93
C MET A 493 -0.99 -12.79 2.38
N THR A 494 -2.05 -12.51 3.14
CA THR A 494 -2.04 -12.65 4.61
C THR A 494 -3.11 -13.62 5.14
N THR A 495 -3.60 -14.52 4.28
CA THR A 495 -4.64 -15.52 4.60
C THR A 495 -4.15 -16.95 4.39
N GLN A 496 -2.95 -17.26 4.88
CA GLN A 496 -2.30 -18.57 4.76
C GLN A 496 -3.22 -19.70 5.22
N MET A 497 -3.31 -20.74 4.39
CA MET A 497 -4.13 -21.93 4.65
C MET A 497 -3.46 -22.91 5.62
N VAL A 498 -2.14 -22.79 5.84
CA VAL A 498 -1.39 -23.61 6.78
C VAL A 498 -0.82 -22.71 7.88
N ALA A 499 -1.19 -23.00 9.13
CA ALA A 499 -0.72 -22.25 10.28
C ALA A 499 0.81 -22.28 10.37
N GLY A 500 1.43 -21.10 10.52
CA GLY A 500 2.89 -20.98 10.67
C GLY A 500 3.71 -21.12 9.39
N ASP A 501 3.08 -21.41 8.24
CA ASP A 501 3.77 -21.55 6.96
C ASP A 501 3.51 -20.34 6.04
N PRO A 502 4.44 -19.36 5.97
CA PRO A 502 4.29 -18.17 5.13
C PRO A 502 4.24 -18.49 3.64
N MET A 503 4.74 -19.66 3.22
CA MET A 503 4.79 -20.07 1.81
C MET A 503 3.54 -20.83 1.37
N SER A 504 2.61 -21.11 2.29
CA SER A 504 1.38 -21.81 1.97
C SER A 504 0.47 -20.98 1.07
N GLU A 505 -0.40 -21.64 0.32
CA GLU A 505 -1.44 -20.96 -0.45
C GLU A 505 -2.32 -20.11 0.47
N THR A 506 -2.84 -19.00 -0.04
CA THR A 506 -3.72 -18.10 0.71
C THR A 506 -5.18 -18.27 0.28
N CYS A 507 -6.12 -18.18 1.22
CA CYS A 507 -7.54 -18.23 0.90
C CYS A 507 -7.96 -17.03 0.03
N GLY A 508 -7.41 -15.84 0.29
CA GLY A 508 -7.67 -14.65 -0.50
C GLY A 508 -7.31 -14.84 -1.98
N MET A 509 -6.15 -15.44 -2.28
CA MET A 509 -5.77 -15.78 -3.67
C MET A 509 -6.71 -16.84 -4.27
N LYS A 510 -7.15 -17.84 -3.50
CA LYS A 510 -8.10 -18.86 -3.98
C LYS A 510 -9.46 -18.25 -4.34
N VAL A 511 -10.00 -17.38 -3.49
CA VAL A 511 -11.24 -16.63 -3.73
C VAL A 511 -11.10 -15.76 -4.97
N PHE A 512 -10.01 -14.99 -5.09
CA PHE A 512 -9.78 -14.14 -6.24
C PHE A 512 -9.66 -14.96 -7.54
N ALA A 513 -8.88 -16.03 -7.55
CA ALA A 513 -8.77 -16.92 -8.69
C ALA A 513 -10.13 -17.55 -9.06
N SER A 514 -10.95 -17.91 -8.07
CA SER A 514 -12.31 -18.41 -8.32
C SER A 514 -13.21 -17.34 -8.94
N TYR A 515 -13.15 -16.10 -8.45
CA TYR A 515 -13.92 -14.98 -9.02
C TYR A 515 -13.54 -14.74 -10.48
N VAL A 516 -12.25 -14.80 -10.80
CA VAL A 516 -11.75 -14.71 -12.18
C VAL A 516 -12.23 -15.88 -13.05
N ARG A 517 -12.12 -17.13 -12.58
CA ARG A 517 -12.59 -18.32 -13.31
C ARG A 517 -14.08 -18.25 -13.65
N ASN A 518 -14.87 -17.59 -12.81
CA ASN A 518 -16.30 -17.42 -13.00
C ASN A 518 -16.67 -16.12 -13.70
N GLY A 519 -15.70 -15.42 -14.31
CA GLY A 519 -15.94 -14.22 -15.12
C GLY A 519 -16.51 -13.05 -14.32
N GLY A 520 -16.17 -12.97 -13.03
CA GLY A 520 -16.68 -11.95 -12.13
C GLY A 520 -18.05 -12.26 -11.52
N ASP A 521 -18.58 -13.48 -11.66
CA ASP A 521 -19.84 -13.84 -11.01
C ASP A 521 -19.64 -14.10 -9.50
N LEU A 522 -20.11 -13.16 -8.67
CA LEU A 522 -20.03 -13.24 -7.21
C LEU A 522 -20.76 -14.47 -6.65
N ALA A 523 -21.91 -14.83 -7.22
CA ALA A 523 -22.71 -15.96 -6.75
C ALA A 523 -22.04 -17.31 -7.02
N ARG A 524 -21.13 -17.37 -7.99
CA ARG A 524 -20.36 -18.56 -8.36
C ARG A 524 -18.94 -18.57 -7.81
N THR A 525 -18.56 -17.53 -7.07
CA THR A 525 -17.23 -17.45 -6.45
C THR A 525 -17.15 -18.45 -5.30
N ASP A 526 -16.20 -19.38 -5.38
CA ASP A 526 -15.90 -20.35 -4.34
C ASP A 526 -15.23 -19.64 -3.16
N LYS A 527 -15.87 -19.78 -2.00
CA LYS A 527 -15.50 -19.16 -0.72
C LYS A 527 -15.26 -20.22 0.36
N SER A 528 -15.26 -21.50 0.00
CA SER A 528 -15.13 -22.63 0.93
C SER A 528 -13.84 -22.61 1.74
N CYS A 529 -12.75 -22.06 1.19
CA CYS A 529 -11.49 -21.95 1.92
C CYS A 529 -11.59 -21.10 3.20
N ILE A 530 -12.59 -20.22 3.32
CA ILE A 530 -12.79 -19.37 4.50
C ILE A 530 -13.11 -20.25 5.72
N ASP A 531 -13.95 -21.27 5.53
CA ASP A 531 -14.34 -22.21 6.59
C ASP A 531 -13.19 -23.17 6.97
N GLU A 532 -12.19 -23.31 6.10
CA GLU A 532 -11.02 -24.16 6.27
C GLU A 532 -9.80 -23.40 6.83
N MET A 533 -9.91 -22.08 7.01
CA MET A 533 -8.79 -21.28 7.50
C MET A 533 -8.35 -21.71 8.90
N PRO A 534 -7.02 -21.66 9.19
CA PRO A 534 -6.52 -21.95 10.52
C PRO A 534 -7.17 -21.07 11.59
N ALA A 535 -7.42 -21.67 12.75
CA ALA A 535 -7.82 -20.92 13.93
C ALA A 535 -6.72 -19.92 14.34
N PHE A 536 -7.11 -18.85 15.02
CA PHE A 536 -6.17 -17.89 15.59
C PHE A 536 -5.17 -18.59 16.51
N ASN A 537 -3.89 -18.27 16.31
CA ASN A 537 -2.78 -18.84 17.06
C ASN A 537 -1.70 -17.78 17.26
N LEU A 538 -1.23 -17.61 18.50
CA LEU A 538 -0.12 -16.71 18.85
C LEU A 538 1.24 -17.43 18.92
N THR A 539 1.31 -18.68 18.49
CA THR A 539 2.58 -19.40 18.37
C THR A 539 3.42 -18.77 17.25
N THR A 540 4.56 -18.20 17.63
CA THR A 540 5.53 -17.66 16.68
C THR A 540 6.24 -18.78 15.93
N PRO A 541 6.38 -18.70 14.60
CA PRO A 541 7.23 -19.64 13.85
C PRO A 541 8.69 -19.56 14.29
N ASP A 542 9.38 -20.70 14.33
CA ASP A 542 10.76 -20.81 14.84
C ASP A 542 11.73 -19.82 14.19
N PHE A 543 11.60 -19.57 12.88
CA PHE A 543 12.49 -18.64 12.18
C PHE A 543 12.27 -17.18 12.61
N TYR A 544 11.02 -16.75 12.83
CA TYR A 544 10.76 -15.42 13.39
C TYR A 544 11.30 -15.32 14.81
N LEU A 545 11.20 -16.41 15.58
CA LEU A 545 11.72 -16.44 16.95
C LEU A 545 13.25 -16.31 16.97
N THR A 546 13.97 -17.04 16.11
CA THR A 546 15.43 -16.94 16.02
C THR A 546 15.88 -15.59 15.47
N ASP A 547 15.25 -15.10 14.41
CA ASP A 547 15.71 -13.91 13.69
C ASP A 547 15.43 -12.63 14.50
N PHE A 548 14.26 -12.55 15.13
CA PHE A 548 13.85 -11.35 15.86
C PHE A 548 14.14 -11.41 17.36
N LEU A 549 14.17 -12.57 18.02
CA LEU A 549 14.47 -12.64 19.47
C LEU A 549 15.84 -13.25 19.79
N GLY A 550 16.45 -13.99 18.86
CA GLY A 550 17.73 -14.66 19.11
C GLY A 550 17.65 -15.74 20.20
N THR A 551 16.52 -16.43 20.32
CA THR A 551 16.27 -17.43 21.36
C THR A 551 15.39 -18.57 20.83
N ASP A 552 15.22 -19.63 21.61
CA ASP A 552 14.37 -20.80 21.32
C ASP A 552 13.04 -20.82 22.11
N ASP A 553 12.86 -19.89 23.06
CA ASP A 553 11.59 -19.67 23.77
C ASP A 553 11.26 -18.19 23.88
N ALA A 554 10.08 -17.81 23.39
CA ALA A 554 9.67 -16.42 23.25
C ALA A 554 9.57 -15.66 24.59
N TYR A 555 9.23 -16.33 25.70
CA TYR A 555 8.92 -15.68 26.98
C TYR A 555 10.07 -15.74 27.99
N ASP A 556 10.68 -16.92 28.13
CA ASP A 556 11.64 -17.28 29.17
C ASP A 556 12.97 -17.82 28.60
N GLY A 557 13.09 -17.92 27.27
CA GLY A 557 14.32 -18.32 26.59
C GLY A 557 15.48 -17.36 26.82
N VAL A 558 16.69 -17.89 26.73
CA VAL A 558 17.95 -17.16 26.90
C VAL A 558 18.48 -16.75 25.54
N PHE A 559 19.02 -15.54 25.44
CA PHE A 559 19.66 -15.06 24.22
C PHE A 559 20.83 -15.97 23.81
N ASN A 560 20.88 -16.34 22.54
CA ASN A 560 21.95 -17.13 21.97
C ASN A 560 22.37 -16.56 20.61
N SER A 561 23.54 -15.90 20.59
CA SER A 561 24.10 -15.31 19.37
C SER A 561 24.50 -16.32 18.30
N SER A 562 24.55 -17.62 18.61
CA SER A 562 24.81 -18.65 17.60
C SER A 562 23.58 -18.98 16.75
N LEU A 563 22.38 -18.50 17.12
CA LEU A 563 21.16 -18.74 16.36
C LEU A 563 21.05 -17.83 15.13
N PHE A 564 21.93 -16.83 15.01
CA PHE A 564 22.03 -16.00 13.82
C PHE A 564 22.95 -16.67 12.80
N SER A 565 22.40 -17.06 11.64
CA SER A 565 23.26 -17.17 10.47
C SER A 565 23.66 -15.74 10.07
N SER A 566 24.96 -15.45 10.08
CA SER A 566 25.51 -14.30 9.37
C SER A 566 25.12 -14.45 7.89
N SER A 567 24.03 -13.79 7.51
CA SER A 567 23.53 -13.73 6.13
C SER A 567 24.13 -12.53 5.43
#